data_AF-Q7Z218-F1
#
_entry.id   AF-Q7Z218-F1
#
_cell.length_a   1.000
_cell.length_b   1.000
_cell.length_c   1.000
_cell.angle_alpha   90.00
_cell.angle_beta   90.00
_cell.angle_gamma   90.00
#
_symmetry.space_group_name_H-M   'P 1'
#
loop_
_entity.id
_entity.type
_entity.pdbx_description
1 polymer ?
#
loop_
_entity_poly.entity_id
_entity_poly.type
_entity_poly.pdbx_seq_one_letter_code
_entity_poly.pdbx_strand_id
1 'polypeptide(L)'
;ARSFADIGDIVRGKDLFLGHKQRKKYLEERLEKMFENIKNENTDLNKLTTEKVREYWWALNRDQVWKAITCGTGESDTYFKKSSGGEYVFSNGPCGRADSSVPTNLDYVPQYLRWFDEWA
;
A
#
# COMPACT_ATOMS: atom_id res chain seq x y z
N ALA A 1 9.48 -1.38 -2.05
CA ALA A 1 8.74 -0.62 -1.01
C ALA A 1 7.98 0.58 -1.57
N ARG A 2 8.58 1.39 -2.47
CA ARG A 2 7.91 2.55 -3.09
C ARG A 2 6.64 2.17 -3.88
N SER A 3 6.74 1.20 -4.79
CA SER A 3 5.58 0.68 -5.54
C SER A 3 4.47 0.12 -4.64
N PHE A 4 4.82 -0.49 -3.50
CA PHE A 4 3.84 -0.97 -2.52
C PHE A 4 3.04 0.19 -1.90
N ALA A 5 3.72 1.29 -1.55
CA ALA A 5 3.06 2.48 -1.03
C ALA A 5 2.17 3.17 -2.08
N ASP A 6 2.61 3.21 -3.35
CA ASP A 6 1.80 3.76 -4.43
C ASP A 6 0.56 2.92 -4.75
N ILE A 7 0.68 1.59 -4.75
CA ILE A 7 -0.49 0.69 -4.84
C ILE A 7 -1.45 0.96 -3.68
N GLY A 8 -0.92 1.14 -2.46
CA GLY A 8 -1.72 1.51 -1.30
C GLY A 8 -2.48 2.82 -1.48
N ASP A 9 -1.84 3.85 -2.05
CA ASP A 9 -2.51 5.11 -2.35
C ASP A 9 -3.55 5.00 -3.47
N ILE A 10 -3.32 4.18 -4.49
CA ILE A 10 -4.34 3.89 -5.52
C ILE A 10 -5.56 3.21 -4.89
N VAL A 11 -5.37 2.16 -4.10
CA VAL A 11 -6.47 1.44 -3.43
C VAL A 11 -7.26 2.37 -2.50
N ARG A 12 -6.56 3.25 -1.78
CA ARG A 12 -7.16 4.21 -0.84
C ARG A 12 -7.75 5.47 -1.50
N GLY A 13 -7.59 5.65 -2.81
CA GLY A 13 -8.04 6.85 -3.52
C GLY A 13 -7.23 8.12 -3.17
N LYS A 14 -5.98 7.94 -2.73
CA LYS A 14 -5.05 9.02 -2.33
C LYS A 14 -3.96 9.33 -3.37
N ASP A 15 -3.89 8.53 -4.43
CA ASP A 15 -2.89 8.71 -5.48
C ASP A 15 -3.04 10.05 -6.22
N LEU A 16 -1.95 10.80 -6.33
CA LEU A 16 -1.87 12.14 -6.92
C LEU A 16 -1.47 12.13 -8.40
N PHE A 17 -1.22 10.96 -9.00
CA PHE A 17 -0.75 10.88 -10.39
C PHE A 17 -1.77 11.48 -11.37
N LEU A 18 -1.36 12.45 -12.19
CA LEU A 18 -2.25 13.17 -13.12
C LEU A 18 -2.16 12.66 -14.57
N GLY A 19 -1.24 11.74 -14.87
CA GLY A 19 -1.10 11.13 -16.19
C GLY A 19 -2.25 10.18 -16.50
N HIS A 20 -2.45 9.89 -17.79
CA HIS A 20 -3.48 8.96 -18.27
C HIS A 20 -4.88 9.20 -17.67
N LYS A 21 -5.31 10.46 -17.57
CA LYS A 21 -6.54 10.91 -16.88
C LYS A 21 -7.76 10.01 -17.13
N GLN A 22 -8.01 9.64 -18.38
CA GLN A 22 -9.16 8.79 -18.74
C GLN A 22 -9.04 7.37 -18.14
N ARG A 23 -7.86 6.75 -18.20
CA ARG A 23 -7.62 5.41 -17.64
C ARG A 23 -7.65 5.44 -16.12
N LYS A 24 -7.07 6.48 -15.50
CA LYS A 24 -7.12 6.68 -14.05
C LYS A 24 -8.55 6.85 -13.56
N LYS A 25 -9.34 7.71 -14.22
CA LYS A 25 -10.76 7.90 -13.90
C LYS A 25 -11.53 6.60 -13.97
N TYR A 26 -11.35 5.82 -15.04
CA TYR A 26 -12.00 4.51 -15.18
C TYR A 26 -11.60 3.53 -14.08
N LEU A 27 -10.31 3.48 -13.71
CA LEU A 27 -9.83 2.63 -12.61
C LEU A 27 -10.45 3.06 -11.28
N GLU A 28 -10.46 4.36 -10.99
CA GLU A 28 -11.02 4.92 -9.75
C GLU A 28 -12.52 4.63 -9.63
N GLU A 29 -13.29 4.85 -10.70
CA GLU A 29 -14.74 4.54 -10.75
C GLU A 29 -15.00 3.04 -10.49
N ARG A 30 -14.12 2.16 -10.97
CA ARG A 30 -14.23 0.71 -10.74
C ARG A 30 -13.92 0.35 -9.29
N LEU A 31 -12.89 0.95 -8.71
CA LEU A 31 -12.52 0.74 -7.30
C LEU A 31 -13.62 1.27 -6.38
N GLU A 32 -14.15 2.46 -6.66
CA GLU A 32 -15.24 3.06 -5.91
C GLU A 32 -16.47 2.17 -5.88
N LYS A 33 -16.93 1.74 -7.05
CA LYS A 33 -18.07 0.81 -7.17
C LYS A 33 -17.83 -0.51 -6.42
N MET A 34 -16.61 -1.06 -6.47
CA MET A 34 -16.27 -2.28 -5.73
C MET A 34 -16.38 -2.08 -4.22
N PHE A 35 -15.84 -0.99 -3.68
CA PHE A 35 -15.89 -0.70 -2.25
C PHE A 35 -17.28 -0.28 -1.77
N GLU A 36 -18.08 0.38 -2.60
CA GLU A 36 -19.49 0.63 -2.32
C GLU A 36 -20.28 -0.67 -2.19
N ASN A 37 -20.04 -1.66 -3.07
CA ASN A 37 -20.68 -2.97 -2.96
C ASN A 37 -20.29 -3.68 -1.65
N ILE A 38 -18.98 -3.74 -1.33
CA ILE A 38 -18.48 -4.32 -0.06
C ILE A 38 -19.12 -3.63 1.14
N LYS A 39 -19.23 -2.31 1.11
CA LYS A 39 -19.86 -1.50 2.15
C LYS A 39 -21.35 -1.83 2.30
N ASN A 40 -22.08 -1.96 1.20
CA ASN A 40 -23.53 -2.18 1.22
C ASN A 40 -23.91 -3.62 1.61
N GLU A 41 -23.02 -4.59 1.39
CA GLU A 41 -23.22 -5.99 1.78
C GLU A 41 -22.97 -6.25 3.28
N ASN A 42 -22.38 -5.29 4.01
CA ASN A 42 -22.07 -5.43 5.43
C ASN A 42 -22.70 -4.30 6.27
N THR A 43 -23.59 -4.67 7.19
CA THR A 43 -24.34 -3.71 8.03
C THR A 43 -23.46 -2.83 8.91
N ASP A 44 -22.29 -3.31 9.33
CA ASP A 44 -21.35 -2.54 10.14
C ASP A 44 -20.56 -1.54 9.28
N LEU A 45 -20.20 -1.94 8.05
CA LEU A 45 -19.50 -1.06 7.10
C LEU A 45 -20.39 0.02 6.52
N ASN A 46 -21.70 -0.22 6.38
CA ASN A 46 -22.65 0.76 5.84
C ASN A 46 -22.62 2.11 6.60
N LYS A 47 -22.30 2.09 7.89
CA LYS A 47 -22.17 3.30 8.74
C LYS A 47 -20.91 4.12 8.43
N LEU A 48 -19.95 3.58 7.69
CA LEU A 48 -18.68 4.22 7.37
C LEU A 48 -18.72 4.88 5.99
N THR A 49 -17.84 5.85 5.76
CA THR A 49 -17.63 6.39 4.42
C THR A 49 -16.79 5.41 3.58
N THR A 50 -16.94 5.45 2.26
CA THR A 50 -16.20 4.55 1.36
C THR A 50 -14.70 4.71 1.53
N GLU A 51 -14.21 5.92 1.79
CA GLU A 51 -12.79 6.20 2.07
C GLU A 51 -12.30 5.48 3.33
N LYS A 52 -13.09 5.47 4.41
CA LYS A 52 -12.73 4.74 5.64
C LYS A 52 -12.69 3.23 5.40
N VAL A 53 -13.62 2.69 4.62
CA VAL A 53 -13.63 1.26 4.26
C VAL A 53 -12.37 0.89 3.48
N ARG A 54 -11.93 1.75 2.54
CA ARG A 54 -10.69 1.54 1.78
C ARG A 54 -9.44 1.57 2.68
N GLU A 55 -9.37 2.49 3.64
CA GLU A 55 -8.28 2.55 4.63
C GLU A 55 -8.20 1.28 5.48
N TYR A 56 -9.33 0.81 6.01
CA TYR A 56 -9.38 -0.42 6.80
C TYR A 56 -9.04 -1.64 5.98
N TRP A 57 -9.52 -1.71 4.74
CA TRP A 57 -9.18 -2.79 3.83
C TRP A 57 -7.68 -2.84 3.57
N TRP A 58 -7.03 -1.70 3.30
CA TRP A 58 -5.57 -1.65 3.13
C TRP A 58 -4.85 -2.10 4.40
N ALA A 59 -5.21 -1.54 5.57
CA ALA A 59 -4.58 -1.88 6.84
C ALA A 59 -4.66 -3.39 7.17
N LEU A 60 -5.78 -4.04 6.83
CA LEU A 60 -5.99 -5.47 7.04
C LEU A 60 -5.30 -6.39 6.02
N ASN A 61 -5.11 -5.93 4.77
CA ASN A 61 -4.64 -6.79 3.68
C ASN A 61 -3.22 -6.47 3.19
N ARG A 62 -2.59 -5.41 3.73
CA ARG A 62 -1.27 -4.95 3.28
C ARG A 62 -0.16 -6.01 3.42
N ASP A 63 -0.27 -6.94 4.38
CA ASP A 63 0.69 -8.05 4.52
C ASP A 63 0.60 -9.04 3.35
N GLN A 64 -0.63 -9.34 2.90
CA GLN A 64 -0.87 -10.22 1.76
C GLN A 64 -0.43 -9.55 0.46
N VAL A 65 -0.68 -8.25 0.31
CA VAL A 65 -0.18 -7.47 -0.83
C VAL A 65 1.34 -7.44 -0.85
N TRP A 66 2.00 -7.30 0.31
CA TRP A 66 3.45 -7.38 0.40
C TRP A 66 3.97 -8.76 -0.02
N LYS A 67 3.38 -9.84 0.49
CA LYS A 67 3.77 -11.21 0.09
C LYS A 67 3.68 -11.42 -1.42
N ALA A 68 2.63 -10.88 -2.04
CA ALA A 68 2.43 -10.95 -3.48
C ALA A 68 3.46 -10.13 -4.26
N ILE A 69 3.74 -8.89 -3.86
CA ILE A 69 4.69 -8.02 -4.58
C ILE A 69 6.14 -8.52 -4.47
N THR A 70 6.47 -9.21 -3.39
CA THR A 70 7.79 -9.84 -3.17
C THR A 70 7.84 -11.30 -3.64
N CYS A 71 6.87 -11.76 -4.43
CA CYS A 71 6.85 -13.15 -4.90
C CYS A 71 8.08 -13.48 -5.78
N GLY A 72 8.51 -12.53 -6.60
CA GLY A 72 9.63 -12.70 -7.55
C GLY A 72 11.01 -12.27 -7.04
N THR A 73 11.17 -11.91 -5.77
CA THR A 73 12.47 -11.50 -5.21
C THR A 73 13.36 -12.70 -4.95
N GLY A 74 14.67 -12.53 -5.16
CA GLY A 74 15.67 -13.54 -4.84
C GLY A 74 15.80 -13.80 -3.34
N GLU A 75 16.37 -14.94 -2.96
CA GLU A 75 16.51 -15.32 -1.54
C GLU A 75 17.40 -14.34 -0.75
N SER A 76 18.37 -13.71 -1.43
CA SER A 76 19.29 -12.73 -0.85
C SER A 76 18.76 -11.29 -0.85
N ASP A 77 17.64 -11.01 -1.52
CA ASP A 77 17.10 -9.66 -1.61
C ASP A 77 16.50 -9.27 -0.27
N THR A 78 17.09 -8.31 0.45
CA THR A 78 16.62 -7.89 1.77
C THR A 78 16.19 -6.43 1.77
N TYR A 79 15.20 -6.08 2.60
CA TYR A 79 14.82 -4.71 2.87
C TYR A 79 15.48 -4.25 4.18
N PHE A 80 15.97 -3.02 4.22
CA PHE A 80 16.55 -2.46 5.44
C PHE A 80 16.01 -1.07 5.74
N LYS A 81 16.02 -0.71 7.02
CA LYS A 81 15.71 0.63 7.51
C LYS A 81 16.64 1.00 8.65
N LYS A 82 16.94 2.29 8.76
CA LYS A 82 17.69 2.83 9.89
C LYS A 82 16.71 3.25 10.99
N SER A 83 16.93 2.79 12.21
CA SER A 83 16.17 3.22 13.38
C SER A 83 16.59 4.62 13.82
N SER A 84 15.79 5.27 14.67
CA SER A 84 16.15 6.56 15.28
C SER A 84 17.44 6.50 16.11
N GLY A 85 17.77 5.34 16.67
CA GLY A 85 19.02 5.09 17.39
C GLY A 85 20.25 4.88 16.49
N GLY A 86 20.06 4.90 15.17
CA GLY A 86 21.14 4.73 14.20
C GLY A 86 21.44 3.28 13.82
N GLU A 87 20.69 2.32 14.34
CA GLU A 87 20.84 0.89 14.03
C GLU A 87 20.18 0.53 12.71
N TYR A 88 20.77 -0.40 11.96
CA TYR A 88 20.17 -0.93 10.74
C TYR A 88 19.36 -2.18 11.06
N VAL A 89 18.07 -2.14 10.73
CA VAL A 89 17.14 -3.26 10.87
C VAL A 89 16.88 -3.85 9.49
N PHE A 90 17.15 -5.15 9.33
CA PHE A 90 16.98 -5.89 8.08
C PHE A 90 15.79 -6.84 8.17
N SER A 91 15.10 -7.02 7.05
CA SER A 91 14.10 -8.08 6.88
C SER A 91 14.79 -9.42 6.63
N ASN A 92 14.11 -10.53 6.92
CA ASN A 92 14.62 -11.84 6.54
C ASN A 92 14.42 -12.08 5.05
N GLY A 93 15.45 -12.61 4.36
CA GLY A 93 15.40 -13.08 2.97
C GLY A 93 14.50 -12.23 2.07
N PRO A 94 13.72 -12.83 1.14
CA PRO A 94 13.04 -12.19 0.01
C PRO A 94 12.15 -11.01 0.40
N CYS A 95 12.79 -9.86 0.62
CA CYS A 95 12.24 -8.62 1.17
C CYS A 95 11.31 -8.81 2.38
N GLY A 96 11.58 -9.79 3.26
CA GLY A 96 10.71 -10.07 4.41
C GLY A 96 9.38 -10.74 4.06
N ARG A 97 9.26 -11.42 2.90
CA ARG A 97 8.03 -12.10 2.47
C ARG A 97 7.47 -13.07 3.52
N ALA A 98 8.35 -13.80 4.20
CA ALA A 98 7.98 -14.77 5.23
C ALA A 98 7.89 -14.17 6.64
N ASP A 99 8.16 -12.86 6.79
CA ASP A 99 8.10 -12.20 8.08
C ASP A 99 6.64 -12.03 8.54
N SER A 100 6.46 -11.98 9.86
CA SER A 100 5.15 -11.77 10.47
C SER A 100 4.55 -10.39 10.18
N SER A 101 5.39 -9.42 9.78
CA SER A 101 4.99 -8.04 9.50
C SER A 101 5.72 -7.49 8.28
N VAL A 102 5.05 -6.62 7.53
CA VAL A 102 5.66 -5.87 6.43
C VAL A 102 6.80 -4.99 6.97
N PRO A 103 8.02 -5.08 6.42
CA PRO A 103 9.18 -4.43 7.03
C PRO A 103 9.22 -2.90 6.81
N THR A 104 8.34 -2.37 5.96
CA THR A 104 8.21 -0.94 5.62
C THR A 104 6.89 -0.33 6.11
N ASN A 105 6.91 0.98 6.35
CA ASN A 105 5.75 1.82 6.65
C ASN A 105 5.59 2.98 5.64
N LEU A 106 6.23 2.88 4.47
CA LEU A 106 6.14 3.93 3.44
C LEU A 106 4.69 4.17 2.98
N ASP A 107 3.83 3.17 3.04
CA ASP A 107 2.39 3.31 2.77
C ASP A 107 1.66 4.23 3.76
N TYR A 108 2.29 4.65 4.86
CA TYR A 108 1.77 5.66 5.78
C TYR A 108 2.50 7.02 5.68
N VAL A 109 3.43 7.17 4.74
CA VAL A 109 4.12 8.44 4.45
C VAL A 109 3.40 9.15 3.30
N PRO A 110 3.15 10.47 3.33
CA PRO A 110 2.51 11.19 2.22
C PRO A 110 3.22 11.00 0.87
N GLN A 111 2.47 10.73 -0.20
CA GLN A 111 3.02 10.39 -1.52
C GLN A 111 4.03 11.40 -2.06
N TYR A 112 3.75 12.70 -1.90
CA TYR A 112 4.66 13.77 -2.31
C TYR A 112 6.07 13.61 -1.72
N LEU A 113 6.18 13.30 -0.42
CA LEU A 113 7.48 13.12 0.23
C LEU A 113 8.20 11.87 -0.29
N ARG A 114 7.46 10.80 -0.58
CA ARG A 114 8.03 9.55 -1.11
C ARG A 114 8.57 9.74 -2.52
N TRP A 115 7.82 10.44 -3.37
CA TRP A 115 8.29 10.78 -4.71
C TRP A 115 9.48 11.73 -4.66
N PHE A 116 9.48 12.70 -3.74
CA PHE A 116 10.64 13.58 -3.62
C PHE A 116 11.91 12.83 -3.20
N ASP A 117 11.81 11.91 -2.24
CA ASP A 117 12.92 11.00 -1.84
C ASP A 117 13.36 10.04 -2.96
N GLU A 118 12.46 9.68 -3.87
CA GLU A 118 12.80 8.83 -5.02
C GLU A 118 13.55 9.57 -6.12
N TRP A 119 13.28 10.85 -6.29
CA TRP A 119 13.89 11.68 -7.33
C TRP A 119 15.21 12.34 -6.92
N ALA A 120 15.45 12.52 -5.62
CA ALA A 120 16.66 13.16 -5.08
C ALA A 120 17.91 12.29 -5.25
#